data_AF-A0A960CD24-F1
#
_entry.id   AF-A0A960CD24-F1
#
_cell.length_a   1.000
_cell.length_b   1.000
_cell.length_c   1.000
_cell.angle_alpha   90.00
_cell.angle_beta   90.00
_cell.angle_gamma   90.00
#
_symmetry.space_group_name_H-M   'P 1'
#
loop_
_entity.id
_entity.type
_entity.pdbx_description
1 polymer ?
#
loop_
_entity_poly.entity_id
_entity_poly.type
_entity_poly.pdbx_seq_one_letter_code
_entity_poly.pdbx_strand_id
1 'polypeptide(L)'
;MSIPPHPGSDPFSTVDRQSPGVRPPIKYVWPKRIAVIVAGLAIVGGIGFGAKTLLHKENNAATSQETVQPAPPAPGASQAPTAPTAPMKLGQAVTDTFGALSSEQTAEVKSAVKSLQAAREVRLWVIYVAAFDGPPGEWARKTRALTKMGDRDAILAIATKQRKYAFLVAPAAANGSEQAVNDLRRNTIEPKLRDSDFGGAAVAAATGLQALG
;
A
#
# COMPACT_ATOMS: atom_id res chain seq x y z
N MET A 1 -27.18 65.88 -23.16
CA MET A 1 -27.82 65.88 -21.82
C MET A 1 -29.12 65.10 -21.90
N SER A 2 -29.15 63.85 -21.41
CA SER A 2 -30.35 63.11 -20.94
C SER A 2 -29.90 61.71 -20.50
N ILE A 3 -30.03 61.44 -19.20
CA ILE A 3 -29.76 60.15 -18.55
C ILE A 3 -31.14 59.59 -18.17
N PRO A 4 -31.47 58.31 -18.48
CA PRO A 4 -32.74 57.74 -18.07
C PRO A 4 -32.79 57.43 -16.57
N PRO A 5 -33.97 57.46 -15.93
CA PRO A 5 -34.12 57.24 -14.50
C PRO A 5 -33.97 55.75 -14.13
N HIS A 6 -33.28 55.51 -13.02
CA HIS A 6 -33.25 54.24 -12.30
C HIS A 6 -34.55 54.04 -11.50
N PRO A 7 -35.19 52.86 -11.56
CA PRO A 7 -36.18 52.48 -10.56
C PRO A 7 -35.56 51.59 -9.47
N GLY A 8 -35.71 52.04 -8.21
CA GLY A 8 -36.08 51.21 -7.06
C GLY A 8 -35.00 50.34 -6.40
N SER A 9 -34.38 50.88 -5.34
CA SER A 9 -34.26 50.13 -4.07
C SER A 9 -35.65 50.23 -3.39
N ASP A 10 -36.17 49.27 -2.62
CA ASP A 10 -35.77 48.91 -1.24
C ASP A 10 -36.37 47.52 -0.82
N PRO A 11 -36.33 47.06 0.45
CA PRO A 11 -35.57 45.87 0.81
C PRO A 11 -36.39 44.83 1.63
N PHE A 12 -35.79 43.67 1.93
CA PHE A 12 -36.28 42.66 2.89
C PHE A 12 -37.64 41.96 2.62
N SER A 13 -37.56 40.79 1.99
CA SER A 13 -38.24 39.53 2.37
C SER A 13 -37.47 38.41 1.65
N THR A 14 -36.49 37.74 2.27
CA THR A 14 -36.63 36.57 3.17
C THR A 14 -37.54 35.48 2.57
N VAL A 15 -36.99 34.25 2.50
CA VAL A 15 -37.49 33.00 1.86
C VAL A 15 -36.92 32.82 0.44
N ASP A 16 -36.14 31.80 0.07
CA ASP A 16 -35.86 30.50 0.67
C ASP A 16 -34.36 30.22 0.60
N ARG A 17 -33.74 30.02 1.77
CA ARG A 17 -32.44 29.40 1.87
C ARG A 17 -32.69 27.92 1.61
N GLN A 18 -32.64 27.51 0.34
CA GLN A 18 -32.64 26.10 -0.04
C GLN A 18 -31.52 25.45 0.78
N SER A 19 -31.94 24.73 1.81
CA SER A 19 -31.06 24.11 2.78
C SER A 19 -30.05 23.26 1.99
N PRO A 20 -28.73 23.38 2.23
CA PRO A 20 -27.82 22.35 1.77
C PRO A 20 -28.33 21.07 2.39
N GLY A 21 -28.88 20.18 1.57
CA GLY A 21 -29.50 18.95 2.02
C GLY A 21 -28.57 18.32 3.04
N VAL A 22 -29.04 18.26 4.29
CA VAL A 22 -28.40 17.49 5.34
C VAL A 22 -28.42 16.07 4.81
N ARG A 23 -27.28 15.66 4.23
CA ARG A 23 -27.09 14.28 3.87
C ARG A 23 -27.26 13.52 5.18
N PRO A 24 -28.17 12.54 5.28
CA PRO A 24 -28.21 11.70 6.47
C PRO A 24 -26.80 11.13 6.64
N PRO A 25 -26.25 11.08 7.86
CA PRO A 25 -25.01 10.34 8.07
C PRO A 25 -25.30 8.91 7.64
N ILE A 26 -24.56 8.41 6.63
CA ILE A 26 -24.55 7.00 6.32
C ILE A 26 -23.96 6.33 7.56
N LYS A 27 -24.83 5.82 8.43
CA LYS A 27 -24.43 4.95 9.53
C LYS A 27 -23.96 3.66 8.88
N TYR A 28 -22.66 3.60 8.57
CA TYR A 28 -21.99 2.36 8.26
C TYR A 28 -22.02 1.49 9.52
N VAL A 29 -23.04 0.62 9.60
CA VAL A 29 -23.06 -0.46 10.57
C VAL A 29 -22.03 -1.49 10.08
N TRP A 30 -20.83 -1.37 10.61
CA TRP A 30 -19.77 -2.37 10.46
C TRP A 30 -20.31 -3.74 10.89
N PRO A 31 -20.27 -4.80 10.05
CA PRO A 31 -20.40 -6.13 10.58
C PRO A 31 -19.17 -6.41 11.45
N LYS A 32 -19.34 -6.32 12.78
CA LYS A 32 -18.36 -6.78 13.77
C LYS A 32 -18.21 -8.30 13.71
N ARG A 33 -17.40 -8.81 12.77
CA ARG A 33 -17.00 -10.22 12.62
C ARG A 33 -15.68 -10.19 11.80
N ILE A 34 -14.50 -10.63 12.23
CA ILE A 34 -14.04 -11.63 13.19
C ILE A 34 -12.62 -11.21 13.62
N ALA A 35 -12.32 -11.28 14.91
CA ALA A 35 -10.94 -11.25 15.39
C ALA A 35 -10.27 -12.57 15.02
N VAL A 36 -9.20 -12.53 14.22
CA VAL A 36 -8.28 -13.67 14.13
C VAL A 36 -7.12 -13.36 15.07
N ILE A 37 -7.25 -13.89 16.28
CA ILE A 37 -6.16 -14.06 17.24
C ILE A 37 -5.32 -15.22 16.70
N VAL A 38 -4.16 -14.94 16.13
CA VAL A 38 -3.15 -15.99 15.95
C VAL A 38 -2.31 -16.03 17.21
N ALA A 39 -2.71 -16.93 18.11
CA ALA A 39 -1.89 -17.39 19.20
C ALA A 39 -0.72 -18.23 18.67
N GLY A 40 0.48 -17.87 19.11
CA GLY A 40 1.63 -18.72 19.46
C GLY A 40 1.97 -19.95 18.61
N LEU A 41 3.22 -19.95 18.12
CA LEU A 41 4.13 -21.04 18.43
C LEU A 41 5.57 -20.51 18.47
N ALA A 42 5.99 -20.12 19.68
CA ALA A 42 7.39 -19.90 20.00
C ALA A 42 8.04 -21.28 20.21
N ILE A 43 8.98 -21.62 19.33
CA ILE A 43 9.83 -22.80 19.46
C ILE A 43 10.82 -22.56 20.60
N VAL A 44 10.65 -23.36 21.66
CA VAL A 44 11.67 -24.14 22.38
C VAL A 44 13.13 -23.65 22.38
N GLY A 45 13.68 -23.48 23.59
CA GLY A 45 15.11 -23.51 23.92
C GLY A 45 15.59 -22.17 24.52
N GLY A 46 15.68 -21.96 25.83
CA GLY A 46 16.17 -22.86 26.87
C GLY A 46 17.66 -22.61 27.11
N ILE A 47 18.03 -21.53 27.83
CA ILE A 47 19.35 -21.42 28.46
C ILE A 47 19.19 -20.75 29.82
N GLY A 48 19.28 -21.58 30.85
CA GLY A 48 19.57 -21.18 32.20
C GLY A 48 20.08 -22.40 32.94
N PHE A 49 21.40 -22.50 33.13
CA PHE A 49 22.01 -22.98 34.37
C PHE A 49 23.54 -22.88 34.24
N GLY A 50 24.16 -22.28 35.24
CA GLY A 50 25.60 -22.26 35.39
C GLY A 50 26.14 -23.50 36.12
N ALA A 51 27.44 -23.39 36.41
CA ALA A 51 28.26 -24.17 37.35
C ALA A 51 29.08 -25.36 36.81
N LYS A 52 30.39 -25.07 36.74
CA LYS A 52 31.53 -25.83 37.33
C LYS A 52 31.82 -27.28 36.92
N THR A 53 32.94 -27.39 36.19
CA THR A 53 34.21 -28.04 36.60
C THR A 53 34.34 -29.58 36.52
N LEU A 54 35.48 -29.98 35.91
CA LEU A 54 36.23 -31.25 35.99
C LEU A 54 35.83 -32.35 34.97
N LEU A 55 36.69 -32.62 33.98
CA LEU A 55 37.83 -33.55 34.08
C LEU A 55 38.67 -33.51 32.78
N HIS A 56 39.98 -33.59 32.93
CA HIS A 56 40.99 -33.72 31.87
C HIS A 56 41.01 -35.15 31.29
N LYS A 57 41.20 -35.32 29.95
CA LYS A 57 42.15 -36.29 29.36
C LYS A 57 42.36 -36.15 27.83
N GLU A 58 43.53 -35.61 27.47
CA GLU A 58 44.50 -36.03 26.43
C GLU A 58 44.01 -36.49 25.03
N ASN A 59 44.40 -35.74 23.97
CA ASN A 59 45.52 -36.12 23.09
C ASN A 59 45.78 -35.08 21.98
N ASN A 60 47.06 -34.71 21.85
CA ASN A 60 47.63 -33.74 20.91
C ASN A 60 47.70 -34.29 19.48
N ALA A 61 47.54 -33.42 18.47
CA ALA A 61 48.45 -33.35 17.32
C ALA A 61 48.28 -32.04 16.51
N ALA A 62 49.34 -31.24 16.53
CA ALA A 62 49.82 -30.25 15.54
C ALA A 62 49.01 -28.93 15.33
N THR A 63 49.49 -27.77 15.84
CA THR A 63 50.47 -26.84 15.21
C THR A 63 49.77 -25.95 14.15
N SER A 64 49.60 -24.62 14.24
CA SER A 64 50.28 -23.53 14.96
C SER A 64 49.28 -22.44 15.34
N GLN A 65 49.45 -21.84 16.52
CA GLN A 65 48.82 -20.57 16.89
C GLN A 65 49.56 -19.42 16.20
N GLU A 66 48.84 -18.60 15.44
CA GLU A 66 49.20 -17.20 15.27
C GLU A 66 48.39 -16.37 16.27
N THR A 67 49.12 -15.52 16.97
CA THR A 67 48.80 -14.82 18.19
C THR A 67 47.75 -13.71 17.98
N VAL A 68 46.97 -13.45 19.04
CA VAL A 68 46.29 -12.18 19.42
C VAL A 68 44.90 -11.83 18.82
N GLN A 69 43.97 -11.59 19.77
CA GLN A 69 42.82 -10.66 19.80
C GLN A 69 41.40 -11.27 19.63
N PRO A 70 40.51 -11.13 20.63
CA PRO A 70 39.08 -11.30 20.40
C PRO A 70 38.61 -10.23 19.42
N ALA A 71 37.98 -10.63 18.32
CA ALA A 71 37.37 -9.69 17.40
C ALA A 71 36.32 -8.85 18.16
N PRO A 72 36.32 -7.51 18.04
CA PRO A 72 35.25 -6.68 18.59
C PRO A 72 33.90 -7.14 18.03
N PRO A 73 32.77 -6.97 18.76
CA PRO A 73 31.45 -7.20 18.18
C PRO A 73 31.37 -6.38 16.89
N ALA A 74 31.11 -7.05 15.77
CA ALA A 74 30.97 -6.38 14.49
C ALA A 74 29.98 -5.21 14.64
N PRO A 75 30.36 -3.99 14.24
CA PRO A 75 29.41 -2.88 14.14
C PRO A 75 28.23 -3.36 13.30
N GLY A 76 27.02 -3.10 13.81
CA GLY A 76 25.77 -3.72 13.37
C GLY A 76 25.63 -3.87 11.86
N ALA A 77 24.97 -4.96 11.44
CA ALA A 77 24.57 -5.20 10.07
C ALA A 77 23.98 -3.92 9.47
N SER A 78 24.80 -3.21 8.71
CA SER A 78 24.41 -2.02 7.98
C SER A 78 23.30 -2.47 7.04
N GLN A 79 22.06 -2.05 7.29
CA GLN A 79 21.00 -2.22 6.31
C GLN A 79 21.45 -1.43 5.10
N ALA A 80 21.97 -2.11 4.08
CA ALA A 80 22.41 -1.45 2.86
C ALA A 80 21.25 -0.58 2.35
N PRO A 81 21.50 0.68 1.99
CA PRO A 81 20.46 1.56 1.49
C PRO A 81 19.80 0.89 0.30
N THR A 82 18.48 0.65 0.38
CA THR A 82 17.75 0.06 -0.73
C THR A 82 17.69 1.08 -1.86
N ALA A 83 18.31 0.75 -2.99
CA ALA A 83 18.34 1.63 -4.15
C ALA A 83 16.90 1.92 -4.64
N PRO A 84 16.59 3.18 -5.03
CA PRO A 84 15.32 3.51 -5.65
C PRO A 84 15.08 2.69 -6.92
N THR A 85 13.85 2.24 -7.12
CA THR A 85 13.46 1.49 -8.32
C THR A 85 13.01 2.48 -9.40
N ALA A 86 13.65 2.41 -10.58
CA ALA A 86 13.23 3.17 -11.76
C ALA A 86 11.86 2.70 -12.29
N PRO A 87 11.09 3.56 -12.97
CA PRO A 87 9.87 3.15 -13.65
C PRO A 87 10.16 2.04 -14.67
N MET A 88 9.36 0.98 -14.64
CA MET A 88 9.55 -0.20 -15.48
C MET A 88 8.24 -0.64 -16.14
N LYS A 89 8.36 -1.45 -17.20
CA LYS A 89 7.23 -2.16 -17.79
C LYS A 89 6.79 -3.32 -16.89
N LEU A 90 5.50 -3.47 -16.69
CA LEU A 90 4.93 -4.61 -15.95
C LEU A 90 4.56 -5.73 -16.91
N GLY A 91 5.01 -6.95 -16.60
CA GLY A 91 4.65 -8.17 -17.36
C GLY A 91 3.49 -8.95 -16.73
N GLN A 92 3.14 -8.65 -15.48
CA GLN A 92 2.15 -9.35 -14.69
C GLN A 92 1.26 -8.32 -13.97
N ALA A 93 -0.01 -8.67 -13.74
CA ALA A 93 -0.94 -7.80 -13.04
C ALA A 93 -0.54 -7.52 -11.59
N VAL A 94 0.18 -8.45 -10.95
CA VAL A 94 0.75 -8.26 -9.60
C VAL A 94 2.24 -8.54 -9.68
N THR A 95 3.05 -7.54 -9.34
CA THR A 95 4.52 -7.61 -9.34
C THR A 95 5.03 -7.22 -7.95
N ASP A 96 5.74 -8.14 -7.28
CA ASP A 96 6.40 -7.85 -6.01
C ASP A 96 7.91 -8.00 -6.17
N THR A 97 8.61 -6.86 -6.25
CA THR A 97 10.07 -6.84 -6.44
C THR A 97 10.84 -6.86 -5.13
N PHE A 98 10.15 -6.62 -4.01
CA PHE A 98 10.77 -6.43 -2.70
C PHE A 98 10.44 -7.56 -1.72
N GLY A 99 9.48 -8.43 -2.04
CA GLY A 99 8.98 -9.45 -1.11
C GLY A 99 8.12 -8.81 -0.02
N ALA A 100 7.30 -7.82 -0.39
CA ALA A 100 6.39 -7.14 0.51
C ALA A 100 5.23 -8.03 0.97
N LEU A 101 4.87 -9.05 0.19
CA LEU A 101 3.72 -9.91 0.46
C LEU A 101 4.15 -11.32 0.84
N SER A 102 3.36 -11.94 1.74
CA SER A 102 3.37 -13.39 1.87
C SER A 102 2.78 -14.08 0.62
N SER A 103 2.97 -15.38 0.50
CA SER A 103 2.34 -16.19 -0.56
C SER A 103 0.81 -16.13 -0.51
N GLU A 104 0.24 -16.13 0.69
CA GLU A 104 -1.20 -16.02 0.92
C GLU A 104 -1.73 -14.64 0.50
N GLN A 105 -1.08 -13.55 0.93
CA GLN A 105 -1.45 -12.20 0.52
C GLN A 105 -1.32 -12.02 -1.00
N THR A 106 -0.27 -12.59 -1.61
CA THR A 106 -0.10 -12.56 -3.06
C THR A 106 -1.26 -13.26 -3.77
N ALA A 107 -1.71 -14.42 -3.26
CA ALA A 107 -2.84 -15.15 -3.81
C ALA A 107 -4.16 -14.36 -3.67
N GLU A 108 -4.38 -13.74 -2.51
CA GLU A 108 -5.55 -12.91 -2.24
C GLU A 108 -5.63 -11.70 -3.20
N VAL A 109 -4.52 -10.96 -3.36
CA VAL A 109 -4.44 -9.81 -4.27
C VAL A 109 -4.70 -10.26 -5.71
N LYS A 110 -4.07 -11.36 -6.16
CA LYS A 110 -4.31 -11.91 -7.50
C LYS A 110 -5.77 -12.29 -7.72
N SER A 111 -6.41 -12.87 -6.71
CA SER A 111 -7.83 -13.23 -6.75
C SER A 111 -8.72 -11.99 -6.89
N ALA A 112 -8.49 -10.96 -6.08
CA ALA A 112 -9.26 -9.72 -6.12
C ALA A 112 -9.10 -8.99 -7.47
N VAL A 113 -7.87 -8.89 -7.98
CA VAL A 113 -7.59 -8.32 -9.31
C VAL A 113 -8.29 -9.10 -10.42
N LYS A 114 -8.28 -10.44 -10.35
CA LYS A 114 -8.96 -11.30 -11.32
C LYS A 114 -10.49 -11.11 -11.27
N SER A 115 -11.06 -10.98 -10.07
CA SER A 115 -12.49 -10.70 -9.90
C SER A 115 -12.89 -9.37 -10.52
N LEU A 116 -12.13 -8.30 -10.25
CA LEU A 116 -12.36 -6.99 -10.86
C LEU A 116 -12.34 -7.08 -12.39
N GLN A 117 -11.34 -7.77 -12.94
CA GLN A 117 -11.23 -7.96 -14.38
C GLN A 117 -12.44 -8.68 -14.96
N ALA A 118 -12.91 -9.75 -14.30
CA ALA A 118 -14.05 -10.53 -14.77
C ALA A 118 -15.37 -9.77 -14.66
N ALA A 119 -15.54 -8.95 -13.61
CA ALA A 119 -16.80 -8.25 -13.34
C ALA A 119 -16.95 -6.95 -14.14
N ARG A 120 -15.86 -6.24 -14.43
CA ARG A 120 -15.91 -4.88 -15.00
C ARG A 120 -15.05 -4.68 -16.25
N GLU A 121 -14.32 -5.71 -16.67
CA GLU A 121 -13.30 -5.61 -17.73
C GLU A 121 -12.22 -4.55 -17.44
N VAL A 122 -11.99 -4.24 -16.15
CA VAL A 122 -10.99 -3.27 -15.68
C VAL A 122 -9.73 -4.01 -15.26
N ARG A 123 -8.58 -3.64 -15.84
CA ARG A 123 -7.27 -4.20 -15.45
C ARG A 123 -6.65 -3.36 -14.34
N LEU A 124 -6.51 -3.95 -13.15
CA LEU A 124 -5.69 -3.36 -12.09
C LEU A 124 -4.29 -3.96 -12.10
N TRP A 125 -3.28 -3.09 -12.23
CA TRP A 125 -1.87 -3.42 -12.08
C TRP A 125 -1.39 -3.02 -10.69
N VAL A 126 -0.80 -3.95 -9.96
CA VAL A 126 -0.28 -3.73 -8.60
C VAL A 126 1.22 -3.99 -8.61
N ILE A 127 1.99 -3.02 -8.11
CA ILE A 127 3.44 -3.17 -7.97
C ILE A 127 3.93 -2.74 -6.58
N TYR A 128 4.75 -3.61 -5.98
CA TYR A 128 5.45 -3.37 -4.72
C TYR A 128 6.95 -3.18 -4.98
N VAL A 129 7.46 -2.04 -4.53
CA VAL A 129 8.87 -1.67 -4.57
C VAL A 129 9.33 -1.24 -3.18
N ALA A 130 10.63 -1.17 -2.95
CA ALA A 130 11.14 -0.57 -1.71
C ALA A 130 10.94 0.96 -1.71
N ALA A 131 11.30 1.58 -2.83
CA ALA A 131 11.50 3.01 -2.96
C ALA A 131 11.23 3.42 -4.42
N PHE A 132 10.58 4.57 -4.62
CA PHE A 132 10.45 5.15 -5.96
C PHE A 132 11.68 5.99 -6.29
N ASP A 133 12.12 5.87 -7.54
CA ASP A 133 13.02 6.85 -8.16
C ASP A 133 12.19 8.07 -8.61
N GLY A 134 12.14 9.08 -7.74
CA GLY A 134 11.37 10.31 -7.94
C GLY A 134 9.95 10.30 -7.34
N PRO A 135 9.10 11.29 -7.72
CA PRO A 135 7.76 11.42 -7.18
C PRO A 135 6.85 10.23 -7.57
N PRO A 136 6.04 9.70 -6.64
CA PRO A 136 5.26 8.47 -6.88
C PRO A 136 4.26 8.61 -8.03
N GLY A 137 3.62 9.78 -8.17
CA GLY A 137 2.67 10.04 -9.25
C GLY A 137 3.33 10.05 -10.65
N GLU A 138 4.50 10.68 -10.76
CA GLU A 138 5.29 10.67 -12.01
C GLU A 138 5.83 9.28 -12.33
N TRP A 139 6.33 8.59 -11.30
CA TRP A 139 6.80 7.22 -11.43
C TRP A 139 5.72 6.30 -11.99
N ALA A 140 4.52 6.35 -11.41
CA ALA A 140 3.39 5.55 -11.86
C ALA A 140 2.94 5.93 -13.27
N ARG A 141 2.90 7.23 -13.63
CA ARG A 141 2.61 7.69 -15.01
C ARG A 141 3.57 7.08 -16.03
N LYS A 142 4.88 7.12 -15.76
CA LYS A 142 5.91 6.51 -16.62
C LYS A 142 5.71 5.00 -16.75
N THR A 143 5.45 4.29 -15.65
CA THR A 143 5.15 2.85 -15.68
C THR A 143 3.91 2.52 -16.49
N ARG A 144 2.83 3.31 -16.41
CA ARG A 144 1.63 3.15 -17.25
C ARG A 144 1.97 3.25 -18.73
N ALA A 145 2.77 4.25 -19.11
CA ALA A 145 3.21 4.46 -20.49
C ALA A 145 4.08 3.29 -21.00
N LEU A 146 5.08 2.85 -20.21
CA LEU A 146 5.95 1.71 -20.54
C LEU A 146 5.18 0.39 -20.68
N THR A 147 4.15 0.21 -19.85
CA THR A 147 3.26 -0.97 -19.88
C THR A 147 2.21 -0.89 -20.98
N LYS A 148 2.05 0.27 -21.64
CA LYS A 148 0.99 0.55 -22.62
C LYS A 148 -0.41 0.30 -22.05
N MET A 149 -0.64 0.81 -20.83
CA MET A 149 -1.96 0.73 -20.19
C MET A 149 -3.00 1.56 -20.95
N GLY A 150 -4.19 1.02 -21.10
CA GLY A 150 -5.32 1.62 -21.81
C GLY A 150 -6.30 2.38 -20.89
N ASP A 151 -7.44 2.77 -21.47
CA ASP A 151 -8.43 3.65 -20.85
C ASP A 151 -9.30 2.98 -19.77
N ARG A 152 -9.24 1.66 -19.66
CA ARG A 152 -9.89 0.87 -18.59
C ARG A 152 -8.88 0.26 -17.61
N ASP A 153 -7.67 0.81 -17.56
CA ASP A 153 -6.60 0.29 -16.71
C ASP A 153 -6.33 1.21 -15.52
N ALA A 154 -6.01 0.60 -14.38
CA ALA A 154 -5.58 1.25 -13.16
C ALA A 154 -4.22 0.72 -12.70
N ILE A 155 -3.45 1.54 -12.01
CA ILE A 155 -2.20 1.15 -11.34
C ILE A 155 -2.23 1.55 -9.87
N LEU A 156 -1.84 0.62 -9.00
CA LEU A 156 -1.50 0.84 -7.60
C LEU A 156 -0.01 0.50 -7.41
N ALA A 157 0.80 1.52 -7.19
CA ALA A 157 2.22 1.38 -6.91
C ALA A 157 2.50 1.70 -5.45
N ILE A 158 3.18 0.81 -4.72
CA ILE A 158 3.43 0.95 -3.27
C ILE A 158 4.93 0.84 -3.01
N ALA A 159 5.52 1.89 -2.42
CA ALA A 159 6.88 1.90 -1.92
C ALA A 159 6.90 1.65 -0.41
N THR A 160 7.20 0.42 -0.01
CA THR A 160 7.05 -0.06 1.37
C THR A 160 8.02 0.60 2.35
N LYS A 161 9.28 0.84 1.94
CA LYS A 161 10.29 1.50 2.79
C LYS A 161 10.07 3.02 2.87
N GLN A 162 9.63 3.65 1.77
CA GLN A 162 9.34 5.09 1.76
C GLN A 162 7.96 5.43 2.36
N ARG A 163 7.09 4.45 2.59
CA ARG A 163 5.67 4.63 2.95
C ARG A 163 4.96 5.61 2.00
N LYS A 164 5.31 5.54 0.72
CA LYS A 164 4.70 6.32 -0.36
C LYS A 164 3.96 5.39 -1.28
N TYR A 165 2.96 5.91 -1.97
CA TYR A 165 2.22 5.16 -2.97
C TYR A 165 1.70 6.10 -4.05
N ALA A 166 1.31 5.52 -5.17
CA ALA A 166 0.54 6.17 -6.21
C ALA A 166 -0.61 5.26 -6.62
N PHE A 167 -1.79 5.85 -6.74
CA PHE A 167 -2.98 5.21 -7.28
C PHE A 167 -3.49 6.05 -8.44
N LEU A 168 -3.40 5.51 -9.65
CA LEU A 168 -3.86 6.17 -10.88
C LEU A 168 -4.88 5.27 -11.55
N VAL A 169 -6.04 5.82 -11.86
CA VAL A 169 -7.16 5.10 -12.48
C VAL A 169 -7.52 5.85 -13.75
N ALA A 170 -7.60 5.14 -14.88
CA ALA A 170 -8.10 5.75 -16.10
C ALA A 170 -9.59 6.12 -15.95
N PRO A 171 -10.07 7.23 -16.53
CA PRO A 171 -11.45 7.68 -16.34
C PRO A 171 -12.49 6.60 -16.65
N ALA A 172 -12.34 5.84 -17.73
CA ALA A 172 -13.32 4.81 -18.09
C ALA A 172 -13.32 3.60 -17.15
N ALA A 173 -12.25 3.38 -16.36
CA ALA A 173 -12.21 2.36 -15.32
C ALA A 173 -13.03 2.73 -14.06
N ALA A 174 -13.40 4.01 -13.91
CA ALA A 174 -14.16 4.55 -12.79
C ALA A 174 -15.45 5.26 -13.23
N ASN A 175 -15.99 4.91 -14.41
CA ASN A 175 -17.17 5.56 -15.00
C ASN A 175 -17.06 7.10 -15.08
N GLY A 176 -15.84 7.62 -15.24
CA GLY A 176 -15.54 9.06 -15.29
C GLY A 176 -15.53 9.76 -13.92
N SER A 177 -15.72 9.06 -12.81
CA SER A 177 -15.84 9.69 -11.48
C SER A 177 -14.50 9.80 -10.75
N GLU A 178 -13.83 10.95 -10.90
CA GLU A 178 -12.61 11.25 -10.15
C GLU A 178 -12.84 11.33 -8.64
N GLN A 179 -14.01 11.84 -8.23
CA GLN A 179 -14.36 11.94 -6.82
C GLN A 179 -14.47 10.56 -6.17
N ALA A 180 -15.10 9.60 -6.86
CA ALA A 180 -15.20 8.23 -6.36
C ALA A 180 -13.82 7.55 -6.22
N VAL A 181 -12.89 7.81 -7.16
CA VAL A 181 -11.50 7.35 -7.07
C VAL A 181 -10.77 7.98 -5.88
N ASN A 182 -10.98 9.29 -5.64
CA ASN A 182 -10.39 9.99 -4.51
C ASN A 182 -10.94 9.49 -3.17
N ASP A 183 -12.23 9.23 -3.08
CA ASP A 183 -12.87 8.67 -1.87
C ASP A 183 -12.38 7.25 -1.61
N LEU A 184 -12.32 6.41 -2.65
CA LEU A 184 -11.74 5.07 -2.56
C LEU A 184 -10.30 5.11 -2.02
N ARG A 185 -9.48 6.01 -2.57
CA ARG A 185 -8.10 6.20 -2.14
C ARG A 185 -8.01 6.57 -0.66
N ARG A 186 -8.75 7.58 -0.22
CA ARG A 186 -8.63 8.15 1.13
C ARG A 186 -9.29 7.30 2.21
N ASN A 187 -10.43 6.71 1.91
CA ASN A 187 -11.26 6.04 2.91
C ASN A 187 -11.02 4.53 2.96
N THR A 188 -10.46 3.92 1.91
CA THR A 188 -10.30 2.46 1.83
C THR A 188 -8.84 2.04 1.65
N ILE A 189 -8.09 2.70 0.77
CA ILE A 189 -6.69 2.32 0.47
C ILE A 189 -5.73 2.88 1.53
N GLU A 190 -5.77 4.19 1.80
CA GLU A 190 -4.87 4.86 2.74
C GLU A 190 -4.89 4.26 4.16
N PRO A 191 -6.03 3.89 4.76
CA PRO A 191 -6.05 3.26 6.07
C PRO A 191 -5.24 1.96 6.10
N LYS A 192 -5.40 1.10 5.09
CA LYS A 192 -4.63 -0.15 4.97
C LYS A 192 -3.14 0.10 4.86
N LEU A 193 -2.74 1.09 4.07
CA LEU A 193 -1.34 1.47 3.93
C LEU A 193 -0.75 2.04 5.24
N ARG A 194 -1.55 2.77 6.02
CA ARG A 194 -1.13 3.27 7.34
C ARG A 194 -0.88 2.12 8.32
N ASP A 195 -1.68 1.07 8.26
CA ASP A 195 -1.53 -0.14 9.06
C ASP A 195 -0.46 -1.10 8.52
N SER A 196 0.26 -0.71 7.45
CA SER A 196 1.23 -1.55 6.72
C SER A 196 0.62 -2.83 6.14
N ASP A 197 -0.70 -2.88 5.98
CA ASP A 197 -1.44 -3.95 5.31
C ASP A 197 -1.39 -3.74 3.80
N PHE A 198 -0.22 -4.00 3.20
CA PHE A 198 0.01 -3.75 1.77
C PHE A 198 -0.84 -4.66 0.87
N GLY A 199 -1.02 -5.92 1.27
CA GLY A 199 -1.90 -6.86 0.57
C GLY A 199 -3.35 -6.40 0.64
N GLY A 200 -3.84 -6.06 1.85
CA GLY A 200 -5.19 -5.55 2.04
C GLY A 200 -5.44 -4.20 1.33
N ALA A 201 -4.43 -3.35 1.17
CA ALA A 201 -4.56 -2.12 0.38
C ALA A 201 -4.83 -2.41 -1.11
N ALA A 202 -4.16 -3.42 -1.67
CA ALA A 202 -4.38 -3.82 -3.06
C ALA A 202 -5.71 -4.55 -3.26
N VAL A 203 -6.11 -5.40 -2.32
CA VAL A 203 -7.45 -6.02 -2.31
C VAL A 203 -8.53 -4.93 -2.22
N ALA A 204 -8.37 -3.97 -1.29
CA ALA A 204 -9.27 -2.83 -1.15
C ALA A 204 -9.38 -1.99 -2.43
N ALA A 205 -8.27 -1.75 -3.13
CA ALA A 205 -8.29 -1.07 -4.41
C ALA A 205 -9.07 -1.85 -5.47
N ALA A 206 -8.85 -3.16 -5.58
CA ALA A 206 -9.53 -4.02 -6.54
C ALA A 206 -11.05 -4.09 -6.27
N THR A 207 -11.44 -4.42 -5.04
CA THR A 207 -12.85 -4.49 -4.62
C THR A 207 -13.54 -3.14 -4.71
N GLY A 208 -12.83 -2.07 -4.36
CA GLY A 208 -13.34 -0.71 -4.45
C GLY A 208 -13.64 -0.28 -5.88
N LEU A 209 -12.68 -0.48 -6.81
CA LEU A 209 -12.91 -0.25 -8.24
C LEU A 209 -14.07 -1.11 -8.76
N GLN A 210 -14.17 -2.36 -8.30
CA GLN A 210 -15.27 -3.23 -8.67
C GLN A 210 -16.62 -2.65 -8.21
N ALA A 211 -16.68 -1.95 -7.08
CA ALA A 211 -17.90 -1.32 -6.59
C ALA A 211 -18.27 0.01 -7.27
N LEU A 212 -17.36 0.63 -8.03
CA LEU A 212 -17.61 1.91 -8.71
C LEU A 212 -18.43 1.80 -10.01
N GLY A 213 -18.58 0.58 -10.53
CA GLY A 213 -19.23 0.33 -11.81
C GLY A 213 -20.75 0.24 -11.76
#